data_AF-A0A2E1SG90-F1
#
_entry.id   AF-A0A2E1SG90-F1
#
_cell.length_a   1.000
_cell.length_b   1.000
_cell.length_c   1.000
_cell.angle_alpha   90.00
_cell.angle_beta   90.00
_cell.angle_gamma   90.00
#
_symmetry.space_group_name_H-M   'P 1'
#
loop_
_entity.id
_entity.type
_entity.pdbx_description
1 polymer ?
#
loop_
_entity_poly.entity_id
_entity_poly.type
_entity_poly.pdbx_seq_one_letter_code
_entity_poly.pdbx_strand_id
1 'polypeptide(L)'
;MLNILGHIIRWFLIWLCFVFIICLAGAFIGVVSHLLFGIIFMDMPDYERQAALGFSNGLRYGGVWAGGLSIVLCVIRARKEYLLAQVKS
;
A
#
# COMPACT_ATOMS: atom_id res chain seq x y z
N MET A 1 29.77 -9.84 -7.18
CA MET A 1 29.20 -9.10 -6.03
C MET A 1 28.32 -7.94 -6.44
N LEU A 2 28.76 -7.03 -7.34
CA LEU A 2 27.94 -5.91 -7.85
C LEU A 2 26.57 -6.33 -8.42
N ASN A 3 26.50 -7.44 -9.14
CA ASN A 3 25.23 -7.94 -9.69
C ASN A 3 24.24 -8.38 -8.59
N ILE A 4 24.74 -9.07 -7.55
CA ILE A 4 23.92 -9.53 -6.41
C ILE A 4 23.42 -8.32 -5.61
N LEU A 5 24.29 -7.34 -5.37
CA LEU A 5 23.93 -6.10 -4.68
C LEU A 5 22.84 -5.34 -5.46
N GLY A 6 22.96 -5.25 -6.79
CA GLY A 6 21.95 -4.65 -7.65
C GLY A 6 20.58 -5.34 -7.55
N HIS A 7 20.56 -6.67 -7.51
CA HIS A 7 19.33 -7.43 -7.30
C HIS A 7 18.69 -7.17 -5.93
N ILE A 8 19.49 -7.11 -4.86
CA ILE A 8 19.00 -6.82 -3.50
C ILE A 8 18.37 -5.42 -3.45
N ILE A 9 19.07 -4.40 -3.96
CA ILE A 9 18.58 -3.02 -3.99
C ILE A 9 17.27 -2.94 -4.78
N ARG A 10 17.21 -3.58 -5.96
CA ARG A 10 16.01 -3.62 -6.79
C ARG A 10 14.81 -4.19 -6.04
N TRP A 11 14.98 -5.34 -5.37
CA TRP A 11 13.89 -5.99 -4.63
C TRP A 11 13.49 -5.22 -3.38
N PHE A 12 14.44 -4.60 -2.68
CA PHE A 12 14.15 -3.70 -1.57
C PHE A 12 13.29 -2.51 -2.01
N LEU A 13 13.63 -1.86 -3.13
CA LEU A 13 12.84 -0.75 -3.68
C LEU A 13 11.44 -1.19 -4.14
N ILE A 14 11.31 -2.37 -4.73
CA ILE A 14 10.00 -2.93 -5.11
C ILE A 14 9.14 -3.19 -3.88
N TRP A 15 9.71 -3.81 -2.85
CA TRP A 15 9.01 -4.05 -1.59
C TRP A 15 8.55 -2.73 -0.95
N LEU A 16 9.44 -1.75 -0.85
CA LEU A 16 9.13 -0.43 -0.32
C LEU A 16 8.01 0.25 -1.10
N CYS A 17 8.03 0.15 -2.43
CA CYS A 17 6.98 0.67 -3.30
C CYS A 17 5.62 0.03 -2.99
N PHE A 18 5.56 -1.30 -2.82
CA PHE A 18 4.32 -1.96 -2.43
C PHE A 18 3.82 -1.54 -1.04
N VAL A 19 4.72 -1.40 -0.06
CA VAL A 19 4.35 -0.88 1.27
C VAL A 19 3.71 0.51 1.14
N PHE A 20 4.32 1.41 0.38
CA PHE A 20 3.77 2.76 0.16
C PHE A 20 2.39 2.72 -0.52
N ILE A 21 2.22 1.88 -1.54
CA ILE A 21 0.94 1.75 -2.23
C ILE A 21 -0.15 1.26 -1.28
N ILE A 22 0.13 0.26 -0.44
CA ILE A 22 -0.85 -0.29 0.50
C ILE A 22 -1.20 0.74 1.57
N CYS A 23 -0.21 1.45 2.12
CA CYS A 23 -0.43 2.53 3.08
C CYS A 23 -1.26 3.68 2.46
N LEU A 24 -0.96 4.07 1.22
CA LEU A 24 -1.70 5.11 0.51
C LEU A 24 -3.15 4.69 0.25
N ALA A 25 -3.37 3.44 -0.17
CA ALA A 25 -4.72 2.89 -0.34
C ALA A 25 -5.49 2.89 0.99
N GLY A 26 -4.85 2.47 2.09
CA GLY A 26 -5.44 2.52 3.43
C GLY A 26 -5.82 3.94 3.84
N ALA A 27 -4.91 4.90 3.67
CA ALA A 27 -5.17 6.31 3.97
C ALA A 27 -6.32 6.88 3.12
N PHE A 28 -6.34 6.60 1.83
CA PHE A 28 -7.41 7.04 0.92
C PHE A 28 -8.78 6.46 1.32
N ILE A 29 -8.85 5.15 1.58
CA ILE A 29 -10.07 4.49 2.07
C ILE A 29 -10.52 5.09 3.41
N GLY A 30 -9.58 5.36 4.31
CA GLY A 30 -9.84 6.01 5.59
C GLY A 30 -10.44 7.41 5.43
N VAL A 31 -9.88 8.26 4.56
CA VAL A 31 -10.42 9.60 4.27
C VAL A 31 -11.83 9.50 3.67
N VAL A 32 -11.99 8.69 2.62
CA VAL A 32 -13.30 8.55 1.93
C VAL A 32 -14.37 8.05 2.89
N SER A 33 -14.07 7.02 3.70
CA SER A 33 -15.04 6.49 4.67
C SER A 33 -15.45 7.52 5.73
N HIS A 34 -14.53 8.31 6.26
CA HIS A 34 -14.85 9.34 7.27
C HIS A 34 -15.61 10.53 6.69
N LEU A 35 -15.28 10.94 5.46
CA LEU A 35 -16.04 11.96 4.76
C LEU A 35 -17.47 11.50 4.46
N LEU A 36 -17.64 10.26 3.95
CA LEU A 36 -18.97 9.68 3.74
C LEU A 36 -19.76 9.59 5.05
N PHE A 37 -19.10 9.23 6.16
CA PHE A 37 -19.76 9.21 7.47
C PHE A 37 -20.22 10.61 7.90
N GLY A 38 -19.40 11.64 7.70
CA GLY A 38 -19.79 13.03 7.95
C GLY A 38 -21.00 13.47 7.12
N ILE A 39 -21.05 13.11 5.83
CA ILE A 39 -22.15 13.47 4.92
C ILE A 39 -23.47 12.81 5.33
N ILE A 40 -23.43 11.54 5.76
CA ILE A 40 -24.64 10.74 5.98
C ILE A 40 -25.21 10.95 7.39
N PHE A 41 -24.35 11.17 8.39
CA PHE A 41 -24.74 11.06 9.80
C PHE A 41 -24.59 12.34 10.63
N MET A 42 -24.02 13.42 10.09
CA MET A 42 -23.82 14.67 10.82
C MET A 42 -24.57 15.82 10.18
N ASP A 43 -25.28 16.63 10.98
CA ASP A 43 -25.99 17.82 10.49
C ASP A 43 -25.02 18.97 10.12
N MET A 44 -23.90 19.08 10.84
CA MET A 44 -22.83 20.06 10.60
C MET A 44 -21.44 19.40 10.70
N PRO A 45 -21.04 18.60 9.69
CA PRO A 45 -19.75 17.92 9.71
C PRO A 45 -18.58 18.88 9.51
N ASP A 46 -17.56 18.75 10.36
CA ASP A 46 -16.24 19.31 10.14
C ASP A 46 -15.43 18.40 9.20
N TYR A 47 -15.47 18.71 7.90
CA TYR A 47 -14.84 17.88 6.87
C TYR A 47 -13.31 17.85 6.97
N GLU A 48 -12.68 18.92 7.45
CA GLU A 48 -11.22 18.97 7.60
C GLU A 48 -10.79 17.99 8.71
N ARG A 49 -11.47 18.05 9.85
CA ARG A 49 -11.23 17.13 10.96
C ARG A 49 -11.52 15.68 10.57
N GLN A 50 -12.61 15.44 9.85
CA GLN A 50 -12.96 14.07 9.41
C GLN A 50 -11.94 13.52 8.41
N ALA A 51 -11.44 14.33 7.48
CA ALA A 51 -10.37 13.92 6.57
C ALA A 51 -9.08 13.59 7.32
N ALA A 52 -8.68 14.42 8.31
CA ALA A 52 -7.48 14.18 9.10
C ALA A 52 -7.58 12.89 9.94
N LEU A 53 -8.74 12.64 10.57
CA LEU A 53 -9.01 11.40 11.31
C LEU A 53 -9.02 10.20 10.38
N GLY A 54 -9.69 10.31 9.23
CA GLY A 54 -9.74 9.26 8.22
C GLY A 54 -8.35 8.90 7.70
N PHE A 55 -7.51 9.88 7.40
CA PHE A 55 -6.13 9.66 7.00
C PHE A 55 -5.33 8.92 8.07
N SER A 56 -5.37 9.40 9.32
CA SER A 56 -4.62 8.80 10.44
C SER A 56 -5.06 7.36 10.71
N ASN A 57 -6.37 7.12 10.76
CA ASN A 57 -6.94 5.79 10.98
C ASN A 57 -6.65 4.86 9.82
N GLY A 58 -6.88 5.32 8.58
CA GLY A 58 -6.60 4.56 7.36
C GLY A 58 -5.14 4.13 7.26
N LEU A 59 -4.21 5.04 7.59
CA LEU A 59 -2.78 4.73 7.60
C LEU A 59 -2.41 3.73 8.71
N ARG A 60 -2.97 3.88 9.92
CA ARG A 60 -2.72 2.95 11.04
C ARG A 60 -3.22 1.54 10.71
N TYR A 61 -4.45 1.41 10.24
CA TYR A 61 -5.01 0.09 9.94
C TYR A 61 -4.38 -0.53 8.68
N GLY A 62 -4.16 0.26 7.62
CA GLY A 62 -3.50 -0.22 6.41
C GLY A 62 -2.04 -0.60 6.64
N GLY A 63 -1.32 0.18 7.44
CA GLY A 63 0.11 -0.02 7.73
C GLY A 63 0.43 -1.34 8.41
N VAL A 64 -0.45 -1.83 9.31
CA VAL A 64 -0.28 -3.12 10.00
C VAL A 64 -0.13 -4.28 9.01
N TRP A 65 -0.88 -4.23 7.90
CA TRP A 65 -0.88 -5.29 6.88
C TRP A 65 0.09 -5.02 5.73
N ALA A 66 0.57 -3.78 5.59
CA ALA A 66 1.41 -3.37 4.45
C ALA A 66 2.70 -4.19 4.33
N GLY A 67 3.35 -4.50 5.45
CA GLY A 67 4.58 -5.31 5.45
C GLY A 67 4.33 -6.74 4.95
N GLY A 68 3.31 -7.42 5.47
CA GLY A 68 2.99 -8.80 5.07
C GLY A 68 2.49 -8.90 3.63
N LEU A 69 1.56 -8.03 3.25
CA LEU A 69 0.96 -8.05 1.92
C LEU A 69 1.97 -7.67 0.82
N SER A 70 2.87 -6.72 1.09
CA SER A 70 3.94 -6.37 0.14
C SER A 70 4.89 -7.53 -0.15
N ILE A 71 5.18 -8.39 0.84
CA ILE A 71 5.99 -9.60 0.63
C ILE A 71 5.26 -10.57 -0.31
N VAL A 72 3.96 -10.81 -0.09
CA VAL A 72 3.15 -11.67 -0.98
C VAL A 72 3.18 -11.14 -2.41
N LEU A 73 3.01 -9.83 -2.60
CA LEU A 73 3.08 -9.19 -3.91
C LEU A 73 4.47 -9.32 -4.56
N CYS A 74 5.55 -9.19 -3.78
CA CYS A 74 6.91 -9.45 -4.25
C CYS A 74 7.07 -10.89 -4.74
N VAL A 75 6.55 -11.88 -4.02
CA VAL A 75 6.63 -13.30 -4.40
C VAL A 75 5.83 -13.57 -5.68
N ILE A 76 4.61 -13.05 -5.78
CA ILE A 76 3.78 -13.16 -7.00
C ILE A 76 4.52 -12.56 -8.20
N ARG A 77 5.13 -11.38 -8.02
CA ARG A 77 5.93 -10.73 -9.06
C ARG A 77 7.15 -11.57 -9.44
N ALA A 78 7.89 -12.10 -8.46
CA ALA A 78 9.06 -12.95 -8.71
C ALA A 78 8.67 -14.19 -9.53
N ARG A 79 7.54 -14.82 -9.19
CA ARG A 79 7.02 -15.96 -9.97
C ARG A 79 6.67 -15.56 -11.40
N LYS A 80 6.03 -14.41 -11.60
CA LYS A 80 5.73 -13.88 -12.94
C LYS A 80 7.01 -13.63 -13.75
N GLU A 81 8.02 -13.01 -13.15
CA GLU A 81 9.33 -12.77 -13.80
C GLU A 81 10.00 -14.09 -14.20
N TYR A 82 9.96 -15.11 -13.34
CA TYR A 82 10.50 -16.44 -13.63
C TYR A 82 9.80 -17.12 -14.82
N LEU A 83 8.46 -17.15 -14.83
CA LEU A 83 7.70 -17.77 -15.91
C LEU A 83 7.95 -17.08 -17.26
N LEU A 84 8.07 -15.75 -17.28
CA LEU A 84 8.39 -15.00 -18.48
C LEU A 84 9.81 -15.29 -19.00
N ALA A 85 10.76 -15.57 -18.11
CA ALA A 85 12.11 -15.97 -18.51
C ALA A 85 12.14 -17.38 -19.13
N GLN A 86 11.32 -18.31 -18.61
CA GLN A 86 11.21 -19.67 -19.16
C GLN A 86 10.58 -19.69 -20.57
N VAL A 87 9.61 -18.82 -20.86
CA VAL A 87 8.99 -18.74 -22.20
C VAL A 87 9.93 -18.16 -23.26
N LYS A 88 10.93 -17.37 -22.86
CA LYS A 88 11.93 -16.77 -23.77
C LYS A 88 13.18 -17.64 -23.98
N SER A 89 13.31 -18.71 -23.21
CA SER A 89 14.38 -19.72 -23.31
C SER A 89 14.03 -20.76 -24.38
#